data_AF-A0A930FAX8-F1
#
_entry.id   AF-A0A930FAX8-F1
#
_cell.length_a   1.000
_cell.length_b   1.000
_cell.length_c   1.000
_cell.angle_alpha   90.00
_cell.angle_beta   90.00
_cell.angle_gamma   90.00
#
_symmetry.space_group_name_H-M   'P 1'
#
loop_
_entity.id
_entity.type
_entity.pdbx_description
1 polymer ?
#
loop_
_entity_poly.entity_id
_entity_poly.type
_entity_poly.pdbx_seq_one_letter_code
_entity_poly.pdbx_strand_id
1 'polypeptide(L)'
;MITVKNKELDWNYQQKDFTSADKFYEWIADAKRVALIYDTDFKPKYNDDFVTIQTCLDAYSSKRVILLALKTREYTIGNDSF
;
A
#
# COMPACT_ATOMS: atom_id res chain seq x y z
N MET A 1 -21.77 -28.29 -5.00
CA MET A 1 -21.04 -27.41 -4.05
C MET A 1 -19.82 -26.89 -4.77
N ILE A 2 -19.88 -25.68 -5.34
CA ILE A 2 -18.73 -25.06 -5.99
C ILE A 2 -17.89 -24.50 -4.86
N THR A 3 -16.82 -25.21 -4.49
CA THR A 3 -15.80 -24.68 -3.60
C THR A 3 -15.10 -23.57 -4.35
N VAL A 4 -15.52 -22.32 -4.11
CA VAL A 4 -14.72 -21.15 -4.45
C VAL A 4 -13.43 -21.33 -3.66
N LYS A 5 -12.38 -21.82 -4.33
CA LYS A 5 -11.01 -21.65 -3.84
C LYS A 5 -10.84 -20.13 -3.77
N ASN A 6 -11.09 -19.55 -2.60
CA ASN A 6 -10.48 -18.30 -2.23
C ASN A 6 -8.99 -18.57 -2.42
N LYS A 7 -8.46 -18.20 -3.58
CA LYS A 7 -7.06 -17.82 -3.68
C LYS A 7 -6.94 -16.79 -2.58
N GLU A 8 -6.35 -17.19 -1.47
CA GLU A 8 -5.92 -16.30 -0.42
C GLU A 8 -5.30 -15.13 -1.16
N LEU A 9 -5.98 -13.99 -1.10
CA LEU A 9 -5.39 -12.75 -1.52
C LEU A 9 -4.27 -12.56 -0.51
N ASP A 10 -3.11 -13.09 -0.85
CA ASP A 10 -1.86 -12.76 -0.21
C ASP A 10 -1.61 -11.31 -0.61
N TRP A 11 -2.29 -10.40 0.09
CA TRP A 11 -2.22 -8.96 -0.12
C TRP A 11 -0.82 -8.53 0.26
N ASN A 12 0.11 -8.77 -0.64
CA ASN A 12 1.49 -8.43 -0.47
C ASN A 12 1.66 -6.95 -0.76
N TYR A 13 1.10 -6.10 0.11
CA TYR A 13 1.40 -4.67 0.14
C TYR A 13 2.87 -4.39 0.51
N GLN A 14 3.67 -5.44 0.70
CA GLN A 14 5.12 -5.41 0.78
C GLN A 14 5.77 -5.55 -0.61
N GLN A 15 5.01 -5.41 -1.72
CA GLN A 15 5.55 -5.31 -3.06
C GLN A 15 6.62 -4.21 -3.11
N LYS A 16 7.88 -4.62 -3.28
CA LYS A 16 9.03 -3.70 -3.24
C LYS A 16 9.35 -3.09 -4.59
N ASP A 17 9.09 -3.83 -5.67
CA ASP A 17 9.47 -3.46 -7.03
C ASP A 17 8.35 -3.81 -8.02
N PHE A 18 8.24 -3.04 -9.11
CA PHE A 18 7.28 -3.29 -10.19
C PHE A 18 8.02 -3.58 -11.50
N THR A 19 7.57 -4.58 -12.25
CA THR A 19 8.16 -4.95 -13.55
C THR A 19 7.77 -4.00 -14.68
N SER A 20 6.72 -3.19 -14.48
CA SER A 20 6.26 -2.18 -15.43
C SER A 20 5.38 -1.11 -14.76
N ALA A 21 5.15 -0.01 -15.47
CA ALA A 21 4.21 1.03 -15.05
C ALA A 21 2.77 0.51 -14.94
N ASP A 22 2.34 -0.37 -15.84
CA ASP A 22 1.00 -0.94 -15.79
C ASP A 22 0.79 -1.76 -14.52
N LYS A 23 1.79 -2.56 -14.11
CA LYS A 23 1.73 -3.33 -12.87
C LYS A 23 1.69 -2.45 -11.63
N PHE A 24 2.39 -1.32 -11.66
CA PHE A 24 2.29 -0.30 -10.60
C PHE A 24 0.88 0.29 -10.52
N TYR A 25 0.30 0.70 -11.64
CA TYR A 25 -1.04 1.29 -11.64
C TYR A 25 -2.15 0.29 -11.31
N GLU A 26 -2.02 -0.97 -11.73
CA GLU A 26 -2.90 -2.07 -11.31
C GLU A 26 -2.87 -2.21 -9.78
N TRP A 27 -1.69 -2.22 -9.17
CA TRP A 27 -1.53 -2.33 -7.71
C TRP A 27 -2.15 -1.15 -6.95
N ILE A 28 -1.94 0.08 -7.43
CA ILE A 28 -2.60 1.27 -6.87
C ILE A 28 -4.13 1.20 -7.01
N ALA A 29 -4.64 0.78 -8.17
CA ALA A 29 -6.07 0.67 -8.42
C ALA A 29 -6.72 -0.35 -7.49
N ASP A 30 -6.06 -1.48 -7.26
CA ASP A 30 -6.50 -2.48 -6.30
C ASP A 30 -6.49 -1.96 -4.87
N ALA A 31 -5.46 -1.22 -4.47
CA ALA A 31 -5.42 -0.57 -3.15
C ALA A 31 -6.59 0.41 -2.96
N LYS A 32 -6.87 1.25 -3.97
CA LYS A 32 -8.00 2.20 -3.96
C LYS A 32 -9.34 1.49 -3.88
N ARG A 33 -9.52 0.37 -4.58
CA ARG A 33 -10.76 -0.40 -4.61
C ARG A 33 -11.19 -0.94 -3.25
N VAL A 34 -10.23 -1.24 -2.36
CA VAL A 34 -10.50 -1.82 -1.03
C VAL A 34 -10.26 -0.86 0.12
N ALA A 35 -9.81 0.35 -0.16
CA ALA A 35 -9.56 1.37 0.85
C ALA A 35 -10.87 1.83 1.49
N LEU A 36 -10.95 1.75 2.82
CA LEU A 36 -12.05 2.36 3.59
C LEU A 36 -11.96 3.88 3.60
N ILE A 37 -10.74 4.42 3.55
CA ILE A 37 -10.42 5.84 3.50
C ILE A 37 -9.40 6.03 2.39
N TYR A 38 -9.70 6.89 1.43
CA TYR A 38 -8.79 7.23 0.35
C TYR A 38 -8.87 8.72 0.04
N ASP A 39 -7.72 9.30 -0.26
CA ASP A 39 -7.62 10.67 -0.76
C ASP A 39 -7.99 10.67 -2.25
N THR A 40 -9.08 11.36 -2.60
CA THR A 40 -9.57 11.49 -3.99
C THR A 40 -8.69 12.37 -4.85
N ASP A 41 -7.97 13.32 -4.24
CA ASP A 41 -7.12 14.27 -4.93
C ASP A 41 -5.73 13.68 -5.21
N PHE A 42 -5.42 12.56 -4.56
CA PHE A 42 -4.18 11.83 -4.73
C PHE A 42 -4.07 11.15 -6.11
N LYS A 43 -3.13 11.64 -6.93
CA LYS A 43 -2.79 11.15 -8.27
C LYS A 43 -1.38 10.56 -8.31
N PRO A 44 -1.22 9.27 -7.98
CA PRO A 44 0.08 8.61 -7.99
C PRO A 44 0.65 8.52 -9.41
N LYS A 45 1.97 8.68 -9.52
CA LYS A 45 2.74 8.57 -10.76
C LYS A 45 3.65 7.36 -10.68
N TYR A 46 3.94 6.76 -11.81
CA TYR A 46 4.97 5.73 -11.89
C TYR A 46 6.32 6.28 -11.40
N ASN A 47 7.06 5.50 -10.61
CA ASN A 47 8.26 5.87 -9.84
C ASN A 47 8.02 6.73 -8.59
N ASP A 48 6.78 6.97 -8.19
CA ASP A 48 6.51 7.50 -6.85
C ASP A 48 6.91 6.46 -5.79
N ASP A 49 7.61 6.92 -4.75
CA ASP A 49 7.98 6.10 -3.60
C ASP A 49 6.81 6.01 -2.60
N PHE A 50 6.47 4.80 -2.17
CA PHE A 50 5.43 4.57 -1.17
C PHE A 50 6.00 3.99 0.12
N VAL A 51 5.35 4.35 1.22
CA VAL A 51 5.53 3.71 2.51
C VAL A 51 4.28 2.90 2.82
N THR A 52 4.46 1.59 3.01
CA THR A 52 3.42 0.71 3.53
C THR A 52 3.65 0.51 5.03
N ILE A 53 2.65 0.86 5.84
CA ILE A 53 2.61 0.55 7.27
C ILE A 53 1.49 -0.48 7.48
N GLN A 54 1.80 -1.59 8.14
CA GLN A 54 0.83 -2.65 8.41
C GLN A 54 0.89 -3.08 9.87
N THR A 55 -0.26 -3.39 10.46
CA THR A 55 -0.30 -4.00 11.79
C THR A 55 0.32 -5.40 11.75
N CYS A 56 1.09 -5.73 12.79
CA CYS A 56 1.56 -7.09 13.01
C CYS A 56 0.37 -8.02 13.31
N LEU A 57 0.47 -9.29 12.89
CA LEU A 57 -0.50 -10.30 13.28
C LEU A 57 -0.08 -10.92 14.61
N ASP A 58 -1.03 -11.07 15.52
CA ASP A 58 -0.95 -12.14 16.50
C ASP A 58 -1.17 -13.49 15.80
N ALA A 59 -0.65 -14.57 16.38
CA ALA A 59 -0.55 -15.91 15.77
C ALA A 59 -1.86 -16.51 15.19
N TYR A 60 -3.01 -15.89 15.46
CA TYR A 60 -4.35 -16.36 15.05
C TYR A 60 -5.24 -15.28 14.39
N SER A 61 -4.74 -14.07 14.16
CA SER A 61 -5.51 -13.06 13.43
C SER A 61 -5.28 -13.18 11.93
N SER A 62 -6.35 -13.10 11.14
CA SER A 62 -6.29 -13.04 9.67
C SER A 62 -6.55 -11.64 9.12
N LYS A 63 -6.78 -10.65 9.98
CA LYS A 63 -7.11 -9.27 9.59
C LYS A 63 -5.97 -8.33 9.95
N ARG A 64 -5.65 -7.41 9.04
CA ARG A 64 -4.66 -6.34 9.23
C ARG A 64 -5.28 -5.00 8.90
N VAL A 65 -4.82 -3.97 9.60
CA VAL A 65 -4.98 -2.59 9.14
C VAL A 65 -3.72 -2.23 8.37
N ILE A 66 -3.92 -1.66 7.18
CA ILE A 66 -2.84 -1.31 6.25
C ILE A 66 -3.02 0.16 5.87
N LEU A 67 -1.95 0.92 6.00
CA LEU A 67 -1.83 2.29 5.51
C LEU A 67 -0.81 2.30 4.38
N LEU A 68 -1.23 2.83 3.24
CA LEU A 68 -0.36 3.11 2.11
C LEU A 68 -0.25 4.62 1.95
N ALA A 69 0.96 5.17 2.07
CA ALA A 69 1.21 6.60 2.00
C ALA A 69 2.27 6.92 0.93
N LEU A 70 2.05 7.97 0.16
CA LEU A 70 3.08 8.51 -0.74
C LEU A 70 4.16 9.21 0.09
N LYS A 71 5.44 8.95 -0.23
CA LYS A 71 6.56 9.72 0.31
C LYS A 71 6.59 11.12 -0.34
N THR A 72 6.30 12.17 0.41
CA THR A 72 6.31 13.56 -0.09
C THR A 72 7.59 14.29 0.33
N ARG A 73 8.58 14.38 -0.57
CA ARG A 73 9.91 15.01 -0.33
C ARG A 73 10.67 14.42 0.86
N GLU A 74 12.00 14.53 0.86
CA GLU A 74 12.75 14.26 2.09
C GLU A 74 12.54 15.43 3.04
N TYR A 75 12.00 15.13 4.23
CA TYR A 75 12.07 16.07 5.34
C TYR A 75 13.55 16.16 5.71
N THR A 76 14.25 17.16 5.18
CA THR A 76 15.52 17.57 5.75
C THR A 76 15.15 18.15 7.10
N ILE A 77 15.45 17.41 8.17
CA ILE A 77 15.51 18.01 9.50
C ILE A 77 16.63 19.05 9.38
N GLY A 78 16.25 20.28 9.05
CA GLY A 78 17.14 21.42 9.19
C GLY A 78 17.56 21.47 10.65
N ASN A 79 18.78 21.92 10.92
CA ASN A 79 19.26 22.25 12.26
C ASN A 79 18.47 23.43 12.85
N ASP A 80 17.14 23.31 12.95
CA ASP A 80 16.31 24.21 13.73
C ASP A 80 16.59 23.85 15.19
N SER A 81 17.60 24.55 15.70
CA SER A 81 18.01 24.56 17.08
C SER A 81 16.86 25.18 17.87
N PHE A 82 16.30 24.39 18.80
CA PHE A 82 15.34 24.86 19.80
C PHE A 82 15.96 25.88 20.74
#